data_AF-A0A846UA50-F1
#
_entry.id   AF-A0A846UA50-F1
#
_cell.length_a   1.000
_cell.length_b   1.000
_cell.length_c   1.000
_cell.angle_alpha   90.00
_cell.angle_beta   90.00
_cell.angle_gamma   90.00
#
_symmetry.space_group_name_H-M   'P 1'
#
loop_
_entity.id
_entity.type
_entity.pdbx_description
1 polymer ?
#
loop_
_entity_poly.entity_id
_entity_poly.type
_entity_poly.pdbx_seq_one_letter_code
_entity_poly.pdbx_strand_id
1 'polypeptide(L)'
;MANIKSQIKRIKTNEKDHQINKSYKSKVKTAYNKAIAAINAHSESAGSLVNEFCSLMDKGVSKGVFHANKAANKKARMMTKYNKSLEAKK
;
A
#
# COMPACT_ATOMS: atom_id res chain seq x y z
N MET A 1 -7.85 -31.43 -0.31
CA MET A 1 -7.88 -31.78 -1.76
C MET A 1 -9.24 -31.38 -2.31
N ALA A 2 -9.30 -30.68 -3.45
CA ALA A 2 -10.58 -30.45 -4.12
C ALA A 2 -10.84 -31.59 -5.10
N ASN A 3 -11.95 -32.30 -4.94
CA ASN A 3 -12.27 -33.47 -5.77
C ASN A 3 -13.14 -33.10 -6.97
N ILE A 4 -13.84 -31.96 -6.91
CA ILE A 4 -14.71 -31.48 -7.99
C ILE A 4 -13.89 -30.62 -8.97
N LYS A 5 -14.04 -30.87 -10.27
CA LYS A 5 -13.31 -30.14 -11.34
C LYS A 5 -13.44 -28.61 -11.23
N SER A 6 -14.63 -28.11 -10.90
CA SER A 6 -14.90 -26.68 -10.71
C SER A 6 -14.12 -26.10 -9.52
N GLN A 7 -14.00 -26.85 -8.42
CA GLN A 7 -13.23 -26.44 -7.25
C GLN A 7 -11.73 -26.40 -7.53
N ILE A 8 -11.19 -27.40 -8.24
CA ILE A 8 -9.77 -27.41 -8.67
C ILE A 8 -9.46 -26.16 -9.51
N LYS A 9 -10.37 -25.77 -10.42
CA LYS A 9 -10.24 -24.55 -11.22
C LYS A 9 -10.23 -23.29 -10.34
N ARG A 10 -11.13 -23.21 -9.34
CA ARG A 10 -11.19 -22.08 -8.40
C ARG A 10 -9.90 -21.95 -7.59
N ILE A 11 -9.35 -23.05 -7.07
CA ILE A 11 -8.08 -23.03 -6.34
C ILE A 11 -6.95 -22.47 -7.21
N LYS A 12 -6.81 -22.94 -8.46
CA LYS A 12 -5.77 -22.44 -9.39
C LYS A 12 -5.90 -20.94 -9.66
N THR A 13 -7.13 -20.45 -9.84
CA THR A 13 -7.39 -19.02 -10.11
C THR A 13 -7.10 -18.18 -8.87
N ASN A 14 -7.58 -18.61 -7.71
CA ASN A 14 -7.35 -17.93 -6.44
C ASN A 14 -5.86 -17.85 -6.09
N GLU A 15 -5.08 -18.90 -6.38
CA GLU A 15 -3.64 -18.90 -6.12
C GLU A 15 -2.92 -17.85 -6.99
N LYS A 16 -3.27 -17.78 -8.28
CA LYS A 16 -2.72 -16.75 -9.20
C LYS A 16 -3.00 -15.34 -8.69
N ASP A 17 -4.25 -15.07 -8.32
CA ASP A 17 -4.65 -13.76 -7.81
C ASP A 17 -4.02 -13.48 -6.44
N HIS A 18 -3.86 -14.50 -5.60
CA HIS A 18 -3.19 -14.41 -4.30
C HIS A 18 -1.74 -13.95 -4.47
N GLN A 19 -0.97 -14.55 -5.38
CA GLN A 19 0.43 -14.19 -5.60
C GLN A 19 0.59 -12.73 -6.07
N ILE A 20 -0.27 -12.28 -6.99
CA ILE A 20 -0.28 -10.88 -7.47
C ILE A 20 -0.60 -9.92 -6.30
N ASN A 21 -1.66 -10.23 -5.55
CA ASN A 21 -2.07 -9.42 -4.41
C ASN A 21 -1.03 -9.39 -3.30
N LYS A 22 -0.35 -10.52 -3.04
CA LYS A 22 0.72 -10.64 -2.06
C LYS A 22 1.90 -9.75 -2.44
N SER A 23 2.35 -9.81 -3.69
CA SER A 23 3.42 -8.95 -4.21
C SER A 23 3.06 -7.47 -4.06
N TYR A 24 1.85 -7.08 -4.46
CA TYR A 24 1.40 -5.69 -4.38
C TYR A 24 1.29 -5.19 -2.94
N LYS A 25 0.71 -5.99 -2.03
CA LYS A 25 0.64 -5.68 -0.60
C LYS A 25 2.02 -5.50 0.02
N SER A 26 2.98 -6.33 -0.37
CA SER A 26 4.37 -6.20 0.08
C SER A 26 5.00 -4.89 -0.40
N LYS A 27 4.87 -4.55 -1.69
CA LYS A 27 5.37 -3.29 -2.24
C LYS A 27 4.82 -2.06 -1.50
N VAL A 28 3.51 -2.03 -1.26
CA VAL A 28 2.86 -0.95 -0.50
C VAL A 28 3.37 -0.88 0.95
N LYS A 29 3.54 -2.02 1.62
CA LYS A 29 4.09 -2.07 2.99
C LYS A 29 5.51 -1.51 3.03
N THR A 30 6.34 -1.85 2.05
CA THR A 30 7.71 -1.33 1.94
C THR A 30 7.71 0.19 1.72
N ALA A 31 6.91 0.70 0.78
CA ALA A 31 6.79 2.14 0.53
C ALA A 31 6.30 2.89 1.78
N TYR A 32 5.32 2.34 2.50
CA TYR A 32 4.82 2.89 3.76
C TYR A 32 5.92 3.01 4.82
N ASN A 33 6.71 1.94 5.01
CA ASN A 33 7.80 1.94 5.99
C ASN A 33 8.92 2.93 5.59
N LYS A 34 9.27 3.00 4.31
CA LYS A 34 10.25 3.96 3.79
C LYS A 34 9.80 5.41 4.02
N ALA A 35 8.54 5.72 3.73
CA ALA A 35 7.98 7.05 3.96
C ALA A 35 8.03 7.43 5.44
N ILE A 36 7.65 6.53 6.36
CA ILE A 36 7.74 6.80 7.81
C ILE A 36 9.18 7.01 8.25
N ALA A 37 10.12 6.17 7.80
CA ALA A 37 11.52 6.33 8.15
C ALA A 37 12.07 7.68 7.70
N ALA A 38 11.72 8.11 6.48
CA ALA A 38 12.13 9.41 5.95
C ALA A 38 11.49 10.61 6.69
N ILE A 39 10.22 10.49 7.09
CA ILE A 39 9.52 11.50 7.90
C ILE A 39 10.22 11.67 9.26
N ASN A 40 10.59 10.56 9.90
CA ASN A 40 11.26 10.58 11.20
C ASN A 40 12.70 11.11 11.11
N ALA A 41 13.38 10.85 9.99
CA ALA A 41 14.73 11.34 9.74
C ALA A 41 14.78 12.79 9.23
N HIS A 42 13.62 13.45 9.06
CA HIS A 42 13.50 14.80 8.47
C HIS A 42 14.24 14.99 7.14
N SER A 43 14.34 13.91 6.35
CA SER A 43 15.00 13.91 5.05
C SER A 43 14.25 14.78 4.05
N GLU A 44 14.98 15.46 3.16
CA GLU A 44 14.39 16.19 2.02
C GLU A 44 13.62 15.25 1.08
N SER A 45 13.97 13.97 1.06
CA SER A 45 13.28 12.93 0.27
C SER A 45 11.95 12.48 0.89
N ALA A 46 11.54 12.98 2.06
CA ALA A 46 10.31 12.55 2.71
C ALA A 46 9.06 12.85 1.85
N GLY A 47 9.02 14.02 1.20
CA GLY A 47 7.89 14.40 0.34
C GLY A 47 7.71 13.49 -0.87
N SER A 48 8.80 13.15 -1.56
CA SER A 48 8.75 12.27 -2.73
C SER A 48 8.33 10.85 -2.37
N LEU A 49 8.82 10.31 -1.25
CA LEU A 49 8.45 8.97 -0.76
C LEU A 49 6.98 8.90 -0.31
N VAL A 50 6.46 9.96 0.30
CA VAL A 50 5.03 10.04 0.65
C VAL A 50 4.17 10.06 -0.62
N ASN A 51 4.57 10.81 -1.64
CA ASN A 51 3.87 10.84 -2.93
C ASN A 51 3.91 9.48 -3.65
N GLU A 52 5.04 8.78 -3.62
CA GLU A 52 5.17 7.42 -4.16
C GLU A 52 4.19 6.47 -3.44
N PHE A 53 4.13 6.52 -2.11
CA PHE A 53 3.18 5.74 -1.33
C PHE A 53 1.72 6.04 -1.71
N CYS A 54 1.34 7.31 -1.83
CA CYS A 54 0.00 7.71 -2.25
C CYS A 54 -0.35 7.16 -3.64
N SER A 55 0.56 7.29 -4.61
CA SER A 55 0.38 6.75 -5.97
C SER A 55 0.19 5.24 -5.97
N LEU A 56 0.99 4.51 -5.18
CA LEU A 56 0.86 3.05 -5.05
C LEU A 56 -0.45 2.64 -4.39
N MET A 57 -0.97 3.40 -3.42
CA MET A 57 -2.28 3.12 -2.84
C MET A 57 -3.40 3.27 -3.86
N ASP A 58 -3.37 4.33 -4.67
CA ASP A 58 -4.41 4.61 -5.67
C ASP A 58 -4.37 3.61 -6.83
N LYS A 59 -3.18 3.24 -7.30
CA LYS A 59 -3.00 2.12 -8.24
C LYS A 59 -3.46 0.78 -7.65
N GLY A 60 -3.42 0.64 -6.34
CA GLY A 60 -3.90 -0.55 -5.63
C GLY A 60 -5.41 -0.64 -5.59
N VAL A 61 -6.10 0.51 -5.56
CA VAL A 61 -7.55 0.60 -5.66
C VAL A 61 -8.02 0.26 -7.07
N SER A 62 -7.38 0.83 -8.10
CA SER A 62 -7.75 0.54 -9.49
C SER A 62 -7.53 -0.93 -9.88
N LYS A 63 -6.53 -1.59 -9.30
CA LYS A 63 -6.29 -3.04 -9.45
C LYS A 63 -7.17 -3.93 -8.58
N GLY A 64 -8.04 -3.36 -7.73
CA GLY A 64 -8.93 -4.12 -6.83
C GLY A 64 -8.22 -4.78 -5.64
N VAL A 65 -6.96 -4.44 -5.35
CA VAL A 65 -6.19 -5.01 -4.23
C VAL A 65 -6.65 -4.44 -2.89
N PHE A 66 -7.08 -3.18 -2.89
CA PHE A 66 -7.59 -2.47 -1.72
C PHE A 66 -8.91 -1.78 -2.01
N HIS A 67 -9.77 -1.73 -1.00
CA HIS A 67 -10.98 -0.91 -1.04
C HIS A 67 -10.63 0.59 -0.98
N ALA A 68 -11.42 1.44 -1.64
CA ALA A 68 -11.23 2.89 -1.68
C ALA A 68 -11.09 3.51 -0.29
N ASN A 69 -11.99 3.16 0.63
CA ASN A 69 -11.94 3.65 2.03
C ASN A 69 -10.65 3.27 2.75
N LYS A 70 -10.11 2.07 2.50
CA LYS A 70 -8.84 1.64 3.11
C LYS A 70 -7.68 2.47 2.58
N ALA A 71 -7.69 2.79 1.29
CA ALA A 71 -6.70 3.68 0.68
C ALA A 71 -6.81 5.11 1.21
N ALA A 72 -8.01 5.68 1.23
CA ALA A 72 -8.26 7.02 1.76
C ALA A 72 -7.80 7.16 3.21
N ASN A 73 -8.19 6.22 4.09
CA ASN A 73 -7.78 6.23 5.50
C ASN A 73 -6.26 6.16 5.69
N LYS A 74 -5.57 5.37 4.85
CA LYS A 74 -4.11 5.24 4.93
C LYS A 74 -3.38 6.47 4.39
N LYS A 75 -3.86 7.07 3.30
CA LYS A 75 -3.33 8.33 2.76
C LYS A 75 -3.50 9.46 3.77
N ALA A 76 -4.70 9.63 4.32
CA ALA A 76 -4.98 10.65 5.33
C ALA A 76 -4.04 10.55 6.53
N ARG A 77 -3.90 9.36 7.13
CA ARG A 77 -2.98 9.14 8.27
C ARG A 77 -1.51 9.44 7.93
N MET A 78 -1.05 9.13 6.72
CA MET A 78 0.31 9.44 6.31
C MET A 78 0.50 10.96 6.17
N MET A 79 -0.46 11.64 5.55
CA MET A 79 -0.39 13.08 5.31
C MET A 79 -0.41 13.87 6.62
N THR A 80 -1.26 13.48 7.59
CA THR A 80 -1.27 14.08 8.92
C THR A 80 0.09 13.97 9.61
N LYS A 81 0.75 12.82 9.51
CA LYS A 81 2.09 12.61 10.09
C LYS A 81 3.15 13.47 9.40
N TYR A 82 3.10 13.56 8.08
CA TYR A 82 4.02 14.39 7.31
C TYR A 82 3.87 15.87 7.68
N ASN A 83 2.63 16.38 7.69
CA ASN A 83 2.34 17.77 8.06
C ASN A 83 2.80 18.09 9.49
N LYS A 84 2.54 17.21 10.45
CA LYS A 84 3.01 17.39 11.83
C LYS A 84 4.54 17.43 11.94
N SER A 85 5.25 16.63 11.14
CA SER A 85 6.71 16.67 11.08
C SER A 85 7.23 18.00 10.49
N LEU A 86 6.52 18.59 9.53
CA LEU A 86 6.85 19.91 9.00
C LEU A 86 6.62 21.03 10.03
N GLU A 87 5.52 20.98 10.77
CA GLU A 87 5.22 21.94 11.85
C GLU A 87 6.27 21.90 12.96
N ALA A 88 6.75 20.71 13.33
CA ALA A 88 7.79 20.55 14.35
C ALA A 88 9.18 21.06 13.93
N LYS A 89 9.40 21.32 12.63
CA LYS A 89 10.65 21.85 12.07
C LYS A 89 10.65 23.39 12.00
N LYS A 90 9.50 24.01 12.26
CA LYS A 90 9.25 25.45 12.20
C LYS A 90 9.46 26.08 13.57
#